data_AF-A0A972KB78-F1
#
_entry.id   AF-A0A972KB78-F1
#
_cell.length_a   1.000
_cell.length_b   1.000
_cell.length_c   1.000
_cell.angle_alpha   90.00
_cell.angle_beta   90.00
_cell.angle_gamma   90.00
#
_symmetry.space_group_name_H-M   'P 1'
#
loop_
_entity.id
_entity.type
_entity.pdbx_description
1 polymer ?
#
loop_
_entity_poly.entity_id
_entity_poly.type
_entity_poly.pdbx_seq_one_letter_code
_entity_poly.pdbx_strand_id
1 'polypeptide(L)'
;MQGSVIEVAIAFVLAIAFKPIIDSLVEGVLMPIVGAIFGQPSFDRMTIKLGENGAEIFYGWVLTTGISFLATAFALYVFVVKPYEAYKKRQASGEEEAPEPDEQTVLLTEIRDALVK
;
A
#
# COMPACT_ATOMS: atom_id res chain seq x y z
N MET A 1 26.74 6.37 -9.32
CA MET A 1 26.13 5.11 -9.77
C MET A 1 26.00 4.02 -8.69
N GLN A 2 26.60 4.17 -7.50
CA GLN A 2 26.45 3.20 -6.41
C GLN A 2 25.19 3.38 -5.53
N GLY A 3 24.44 4.48 -5.69
CA GLY A 3 23.20 4.75 -4.94
C GLY A 3 21.96 3.99 -5.40
N SER A 4 21.94 3.42 -6.61
CA SER A 4 20.69 2.87 -7.17
C SER A 4 20.29 1.49 -6.62
N VAL A 5 21.23 0.61 -6.28
CA VAL A 5 20.88 -0.80 -5.97
C VAL A 5 20.62 -1.01 -4.49
N ILE A 6 21.39 -0.33 -3.63
CA ILE A 6 21.26 -0.45 -2.17
C ILE A 6 19.94 0.17 -1.69
N GLU A 7 19.57 1.35 -2.20
CA GLU A 7 18.30 1.99 -1.86
C GLU A 7 17.09 1.18 -2.34
N VAL A 8 17.16 0.61 -3.55
CA VAL A 8 16.12 -0.27 -4.09
C VAL A 8 16.01 -1.55 -3.26
N ALA A 9 17.13 -2.13 -2.83
CA ALA A 9 17.14 -3.31 -1.97
C ALA A 9 16.49 -3.02 -0.60
N ILE A 10 16.81 -1.88 0.01
CA ILE A 10 16.20 -1.45 1.27
C ILE A 10 14.70 -1.23 1.09
N ALA A 11 14.28 -0.52 0.05
CA ALA A 11 12.88 -0.29 -0.26
C ALA A 11 12.10 -1.61 -0.46
N PHE A 12 12.70 -2.58 -1.13
CA PHE A 12 12.10 -3.90 -1.37
C PHE A 12 11.95 -4.71 -0.07
N VAL A 13 12.99 -4.74 0.77
CA VAL A 13 12.94 -5.42 2.08
C VAL A 13 11.87 -4.80 2.96
N LEU A 14 11.78 -3.46 2.99
CA LEU A 14 10.74 -2.76 3.71
C LEU A 14 9.34 -3.11 3.18
N ALA A 15 9.16 -3.16 1.86
CA ALA A 15 7.88 -3.52 1.24
C ALA A 15 7.42 -4.95 1.65
N ILE A 16 8.34 -5.92 1.64
CA ILE A 16 8.02 -7.30 2.06
C ILE A 16 7.73 -7.36 3.56
N ALA A 17 8.54 -6.70 4.39
CA ALA A 17 8.39 -6.72 5.84
C ALA A 17 7.09 -6.04 6.32
N PHE A 18 6.54 -5.12 5.53
CA PHE A 18 5.33 -4.38 5.87
C PHE A 18 4.05 -5.19 5.63
N LYS A 19 4.07 -6.15 4.69
CA LYS A 19 2.90 -6.98 4.36
C LYS A 19 2.31 -7.71 5.59
N PRO A 20 3.08 -8.45 6.40
CA PRO A 20 2.55 -9.13 7.60
C PRO A 20 1.91 -8.18 8.62
N ILE A 21 2.40 -6.94 8.72
CA ILE A 21 1.81 -5.93 9.62
C ILE A 21 0.40 -5.58 9.15
N ILE A 22 0.23 -5.36 7.84
CA ILE A 22 -1.07 -5.08 7.25
C ILE A 22 -1.99 -6.29 7.39
N ASP A 23 -1.50 -7.49 7.07
CA ASP A 23 -2.27 -8.72 7.19
C ASP A 23 -2.78 -8.89 8.64
N SER A 24 -1.96 -8.61 9.66
CA SER A 24 -2.37 -8.66 11.07
C SER A 24 -3.47 -7.65 11.44
N LEU A 25 -3.46 -6.47 10.83
CA LEU A 25 -4.50 -5.45 11.05
C LEU A 25 -5.82 -5.87 10.39
N VAL A 26 -5.73 -6.43 9.19
CA VAL A 26 -6.90 -6.82 8.41
C VAL A 26 -7.53 -8.08 9.01
N GLU A 27 -6.74 -9.13 9.21
CA GLU A 27 -7.20 -10.39 9.79
C GLU A 27 -7.54 -10.26 11.28
N GLY A 28 -6.80 -9.45 12.03
CA GLY A 28 -6.98 -9.29 13.47
C GLY A 28 -8.04 -8.28 13.88
N VAL A 29 -8.31 -7.26 13.06
CA VAL A 29 -9.26 -6.18 13.40
C VAL A 29 -10.43 -6.10 12.41
N LEU A 30 -10.16 -6.05 11.11
CA LEU A 30 -11.24 -5.87 10.12
C LEU A 30 -12.07 -7.13 9.92
N MET A 31 -11.46 -8.30 9.77
CA MET A 31 -12.17 -9.56 9.52
C MET A 31 -13.11 -9.95 10.68
N PRO A 32 -12.78 -9.76 11.97
CA PRO A 32 -13.72 -9.95 13.06
C PRO A 32 -14.90 -8.97 13.03
N ILE A 33 -14.68 -7.71 12.63
CA ILE A 33 -15.75 -6.72 12.50
C ILE A 33 -16.68 -7.08 11.34
N VAL A 34 -16.12 -7.48 10.20
CA VAL A 34 -16.87 -7.98 9.05
C VAL A 34 -17.63 -9.25 9.42
N GLY A 35 -16.99 -10.19 10.11
CA GLY A 35 -17.62 -11.41 10.61
C GLY A 35 -18.74 -11.14 11.60
N ALA A 36 -18.62 -10.12 12.44
CA ALA A 36 -19.68 -9.70 13.37
C ALA A 36 -20.91 -9.11 12.67
N ILE A 37 -20.72 -8.45 11.51
CA ILE A 37 -21.81 -7.85 10.73
C ILE A 37 -22.47 -8.86 9.78
N PHE A 38 -21.67 -9.69 9.12
CA PHE A 38 -22.13 -10.61 8.06
C PHE A 38 -22.28 -12.07 8.52
N GLY A 39 -21.92 -12.39 9.76
CA GLY A 39 -22.11 -13.71 10.38
C GLY A 39 -21.13 -14.80 9.93
N GLN A 40 -20.34 -14.58 8.87
CA GLN A 40 -19.27 -15.47 8.42
C GLN A 40 -17.96 -14.70 8.20
N PRO A 41 -16.85 -15.13 8.83
CA PRO A 41 -15.54 -14.53 8.59
C PRO A 41 -14.91 -14.95 7.25
N SER A 42 -15.31 -16.09 6.68
CA SER A 42 -14.80 -16.54 5.37
C SER A 42 -15.84 -17.35 4.60
N PHE A 43 -15.73 -17.28 3.27
CA PHE A 43 -16.59 -18.01 2.32
C PHE A 43 -15.92 -19.30 1.82
N ASP A 44 -14.78 -19.70 2.41
CA ASP A 44 -13.90 -20.79 1.91
C ASP A 44 -14.61 -22.14 1.76
N ARG A 45 -15.68 -22.35 2.54
CA ARG A 45 -16.45 -23.60 2.55
C ARG A 45 -17.46 -23.70 1.41
N MET A 46 -17.61 -22.65 0.60
CA MET A 46 -18.45 -22.68 -0.60
C MET A 46 -17.71 -23.41 -1.73
N THR A 47 -18.07 -24.68 -1.91
CA THR A 47 -17.54 -25.54 -2.97
C THR A 47 -18.66 -26.02 -3.89
N ILE A 48 -18.39 -26.09 -5.19
CA ILE A 48 -19.27 -26.76 -6.16
C ILE A 48 -18.57 -28.06 -6.56
N LYS A 49 -19.24 -29.19 -6.36
CA LYS A 49 -18.78 -30.48 -6.86
C LYS A 49 -19.15 -30.59 -8.32
N LEU A 50 -18.16 -30.74 -9.19
CA LEU A 50 -18.35 -30.86 -10.63
C LEU A 50 -18.30 -32.34 -11.04
N GLY A 51 -19.49 -32.93 -11.27
CA GLY A 51 -19.66 -34.28 -11.82
C GLY A 51 -19.32 -35.44 -10.87
N GLU A 52 -19.51 -36.67 -11.36
CA GLU A 52 -19.27 -37.93 -10.62
C GLU A 52 -17.78 -38.19 -10.31
N ASN A 53 -16.87 -37.43 -10.92
CA ASN A 53 -15.42 -37.56 -10.77
C ASN A 53 -14.87 -36.88 -9.49
N GLY A 54 -15.73 -36.24 -8.68
CA GLY A 54 -15.32 -35.69 -7.39
C GLY A 54 -14.42 -34.45 -7.45
N ALA A 55 -14.35 -33.75 -8.59
CA ALA A 55 -13.62 -32.49 -8.69
C ALA A 55 -14.36 -31.38 -7.92
N GLU A 56 -13.73 -30.80 -6.90
CA GLU A 56 -14.31 -29.73 -6.09
C GLU A 56 -13.75 -28.36 -6.56
N ILE A 57 -14.64 -27.46 -6.98
CA ILE A 57 -14.29 -26.06 -7.29
C ILE A 57 -14.49 -25.23 -6.02
N PHE A 58 -13.40 -24.75 -5.44
CA PHE A 58 -13.36 -23.88 -4.27
C PHE A 58 -13.54 -22.40 -4.64
N TYR A 59 -14.66 -22.04 -5.25
CA TYR A 59 -14.96 -20.65 -5.60
C TYR A 59 -15.10 -19.74 -4.37
N GLY A 60 -15.48 -20.33 -3.23
CA GLY A 60 -15.50 -19.67 -1.93
C GLY A 60 -14.16 -19.06 -1.52
N TRP A 61 -13.05 -19.75 -1.80
CA TRP A 61 -11.72 -19.26 -1.47
C TRP A 61 -11.32 -18.02 -2.29
N VAL A 62 -11.73 -17.98 -3.56
CA VAL A 62 -11.50 -16.81 -4.43
C VAL A 62 -12.29 -15.60 -3.93
N LEU A 63 -13.54 -15.81 -3.50
CA LEU A 63 -14.37 -14.77 -2.90
C LEU A 63 -13.78 -14.25 -1.58
N THR A 64 -13.39 -15.15 -0.67
CA THR A 64 -12.70 -14.77 0.57
C THR A 64 -11.46 -13.95 0.26
N THR A 65 -10.60 -14.43 -0.64
CA THR A 65 -9.35 -13.74 -1.01
C THR A 65 -9.62 -12.37 -1.62
N GLY A 66 -10.64 -12.24 -2.48
CA GLY A 66 -11.05 -10.97 -3.07
C GLY A 66 -11.57 -9.96 -2.04
N ILE A 67 -12.38 -10.42 -1.09
CA ILE A 67 -12.89 -9.57 0.00
C ILE A 67 -11.74 -9.16 0.93
N SER A 68 -10.87 -10.09 1.32
CA SER A 68 -9.69 -9.79 2.12
C SER A 68 -8.77 -8.79 1.41
N PHE A 69 -8.58 -8.91 0.10
CA PHE A 69 -7.80 -7.95 -0.69
C PHE A 69 -8.41 -6.54 -0.65
N LEU A 70 -9.73 -6.41 -0.82
CA LEU A 70 -10.43 -5.13 -0.71
C LEU A 70 -10.34 -4.54 0.70
N ALA A 71 -10.46 -5.38 1.74
CA ALA A 71 -10.31 -4.97 3.13
C ALA A 71 -8.88 -4.48 3.42
N THR A 72 -7.86 -5.17 2.89
CA THR A 72 -6.46 -4.77 2.95
C THR A 72 -6.20 -3.45 2.26
N ALA A 73 -6.73 -3.26 1.05
CA ALA A 73 -6.62 -2.01 0.31
C ALA A 73 -7.29 -0.84 1.09
N PHE A 74 -8.45 -1.09 1.68
CA PHE A 74 -9.14 -0.12 2.53
C PHE A 74 -8.33 0.24 3.78
N ALA A 75 -7.76 -0.75 4.47
CA ALA A 75 -6.89 -0.53 5.62
C ALA A 75 -5.67 0.33 5.25
N LEU A 76 -4.97 -0.04 4.17
CA LEU A 76 -3.83 0.72 3.65
C LEU A 76 -4.20 2.18 3.36
N TYR A 77 -5.34 2.41 2.74
CA TYR A 77 -5.82 3.75 2.43
C TYR A 77 -6.06 4.57 3.71
N VAL A 78 -6.79 4.01 4.68
CA VAL A 78 -7.17 4.73 5.91
C VAL A 78 -5.97 4.97 6.83
N PHE A 79 -5.08 3.98 6.99
CA PHE A 79 -4.00 4.02 7.98
C PHE A 79 -2.65 4.50 7.44
N VAL A 80 -2.38 4.38 6.13
CA VAL A 80 -1.10 4.81 5.54
C VAL A 80 -1.30 6.03 4.66
N VAL A 81 -2.20 5.95 3.67
CA VAL A 81 -2.36 7.02 2.67
C VAL A 81 -2.96 8.27 3.30
N LYS A 82 -4.06 8.15 4.04
CA LYS A 82 -4.75 9.32 4.60
C LYS A 82 -3.90 10.11 5.61
N PRO A 83 -3.16 9.48 6.55
CA PRO A 83 -2.26 10.21 7.45
C PRO A 83 -1.09 10.83 6.68
N TYR A 84 -0.56 10.14 5.67
CA TYR A 84 0.49 10.67 4.82
C TYR A 84 0.03 11.90 4.02
N GLU A 85 -1.16 11.84 3.41
CA GLU A 85 -1.79 12.98 2.73
C GLU A 85 -2.05 14.14 3.70
N ALA A 86 -2.53 13.86 4.90
CA ALA A 86 -2.75 14.87 5.94
C ALA A 86 -1.43 15.50 6.41
N TYR A 87 -0.37 14.70 6.56
CA TYR A 87 0.96 15.17 6.93
C TYR A 87 1.59 16.02 5.82
N LYS A 88 1.49 15.58 4.55
CA LYS A 88 1.93 16.35 3.39
C LYS A 88 1.15 17.66 3.25
N LYS A 89 -0.16 17.65 3.46
CA LYS A 89 -0.99 18.87 3.44
C LYS A 89 -0.60 19.85 4.54
N ARG A 90 -0.19 19.35 5.71
CA ARG A 90 0.30 20.19 6.82
C ARG A 90 1.68 20.80 6.52
N GLN A 91 2.60 20.04 5.93
CA GLN A 91 3.89 20.59 5.47
C GLN A 91 3.72 21.58 4.33
N ALA A 92 2.82 21.33 3.37
CA ALA A 92 2.50 22.31 2.33
C ALA A 92 1.81 23.59 2.86
N SER A 93 1.42 23.64 4.14
CA SER A 93 0.78 24.80 4.78
C SER A 93 1.67 25.53 5.80
N GLY A 94 2.89 25.04 6.06
CA GLY A 94 3.85 25.69 6.94
C GLY A 94 5.27 25.45 6.41
N GLU A 95 5.86 26.52 5.87
CA GLU A 95 7.18 26.59 5.25
C GLU A 95 7.48 25.52 4.19
N GLU A 96 7.52 25.99 2.96
CA GLU A 96 8.10 25.32 1.81
C GLU A 96 9.59 25.03 2.06
N GLU A 97 9.89 23.90 2.71
CA GLU A 97 11.04 23.11 2.26
C GLU A 97 10.62 22.50 0.92
N ALA A 98 10.67 23.35 -0.11
CA ALA A 98 10.94 22.86 -1.44
C ALA A 98 12.13 21.91 -1.29
N PRO A 99 12.10 20.71 -1.93
CA PRO A 99 13.27 19.85 -1.93
C PRO A 99 14.47 20.73 -2.27
N GLU A 100 15.53 20.69 -1.44
CA GLU A 100 16.73 21.50 -1.67
C GLU A 100 17.01 21.46 -3.17
N PRO A 101 17.05 22.63 -3.84
CA PRO A 101 17.19 22.64 -5.28
C PRO A 101 18.40 21.77 -5.61
N ASP A 102 18.18 20.73 -6.43
CA ASP A 102 19.25 19.87 -6.93
C ASP A 102 20.41 20.76 -7.35
N GLU A 103 21.64 20.38 -7.05
CA GLU A 103 22.85 21.13 -7.44
C GLU A 103 22.77 21.56 -8.92
N GLN A 104 22.15 20.73 -9.77
CA GLN A 104 21.86 21.08 -11.16
C GLN A 104 20.93 22.30 -11.31
N THR A 105 19.84 22.37 -10.56
CA THR A 105 18.92 23.52 -10.58
C THR A 105 19.57 24.79 -10.02
N VAL A 106 20.45 24.67 -9.02
CA VAL A 106 21.26 25.78 -8.52
C VAL A 106 22.24 26.28 -9.59
N LEU A 107 23.02 25.36 -10.18
CA LEU A 107 23.96 25.68 -11.27
C LEU A 107 23.25 26.28 -12.49
N LEU A 108 22.07 25.77 -12.86
CA LEU A 108 21.28 26.32 -13.96
C LEU A 108 20.76 27.73 -13.64
N THR A 109 20.46 28.02 -12.37
CA THR A 109 20.08 29.36 -11.92
C THR A 109 21.27 30.31 -12.01
N GLU A 110 22.44 29.88 -11.57
CA GLU A 110 23.70 30.65 -11.68
C GLU A 110 24.08 30.91 -13.15
N ILE A 111 23.95 29.90 -14.02
CA ILE A 111 24.21 30.05 -15.47
C ILE A 111 23.21 31.02 -16.11
N ARG A 112 21.93 30.94 -15.76
CA ARG A 112 20.90 31.88 -16.24
C ARG A 112 21.27 33.32 -15.86
N ASP A 113 21.61 33.54 -14.60
CA ASP A 113 21.92 34.87 -14.08
C ASP A 113 23.22 35.42 -14.67
N ALA A 114 24.18 34.55 -15.01
CA ALA A 114 25.40 34.91 -15.72
C ALA A 114 25.19 35.26 -17.20
N LEU A 115 24.13 34.75 -17.85
CA LEU A 115 23.78 35.06 -19.25
C LEU A 115 22.88 36.29 -19.41
N VAL A 116 22.14 36.65 -18.36
CA VAL A 116 21.29 37.86 -18.34
C VAL A 116 22.11 39.13 -18.11
N LYS A 117 23.36 38.99 -17.64
CA LYS A 117 24.33 40.06 -17.43
C LYS A 117 25.18 40.32 -18.67
#